data_AF-A0A965Y0S6-F1
#
_entry.id   AF-A0A965Y0S6-F1
#
_cell.length_a   1.000
_cell.length_b   1.000
_cell.length_c   1.000
_cell.angle_alpha   90.00
_cell.angle_beta   90.00
_cell.angle_gamma   90.00
#
_symmetry.space_group_name_H-M   'P 1'
#
loop_
_entity.id
_entity.type
_entity.pdbx_description
1 polymer ?
#
loop_
_entity_poly.entity_id
_entity_poly.type
_entity_poly.pdbx_seq_one_letter_code
_entity_poly.pdbx_strand_id
1 'polypeptide(L)'
;MDQSTRQHQLALRQQRLLEMAGTRPGGFDTILIIGKVNQYYLTGTMQDALLVLRGNGDVTLYVRKSFQRARFESPLATIRPMKSYRDLLADLPADLGRVLADTQTMPVAALDRLLAEYREALVQDQGKLEVLRSLIWEAATGAELDRDLGLEEPQSPEALQATVERLHDYLGEIADTTIADGLHILGQVPQGPLLSQTLAQLTRLENSNIPSLRDAVIEAMGHDPHQVRANRGKPLEPGTGLTGAEVTARAHQICLALLTDLIAEPDRISAIVERHLPRASTEIERILLAVRDDLLPRLRRTSDELDACLDALEGRFVPPGPSGAPSRGQAGILPTGRNFYSVDPHQIPTPAAWRVGQRLADALLERYLREEGRYPASIGIVLWASPTMRSKGDDVAQILALMGLRPIWQPGSGSVRGLEVIPPEELGRPRIDVVPRISGIFRDAFPTLIDLIDQGVTMVAALDEQPEDNFLRSHVLRDESHWRDLGLDPEQARRRATFRIFSAPPGSYGTGVSELVESKAWRTSNELGEMYIRWSSHAYGRGVFGEEAVEGFRRVLGRMEVTIKNEDSREKDMMTCTDFYSHHGGLISAVR
;
A
#
# COMPACT_ATOMS: atom_id res chain seq x y z
N MET A 1 -30.23 7.33 -10.27
CA MET A 1 -30.51 8.27 -9.16
C MET A 1 -31.21 9.48 -9.76
N ASP A 2 -32.43 9.79 -9.33
CA ASP A 2 -33.22 10.90 -9.88
C ASP A 2 -32.52 12.26 -9.63
N GLN A 3 -32.77 13.25 -10.50
CA GLN A 3 -32.19 14.60 -10.41
C GLN A 3 -32.58 15.30 -9.10
N SER A 4 -33.80 15.05 -8.61
CA SER A 4 -34.28 15.55 -7.31
C SER A 4 -33.45 15.03 -6.14
N THR A 5 -33.07 13.75 -6.17
CA THR A 5 -32.24 13.11 -5.14
C THR A 5 -30.84 13.71 -5.12
N ARG A 6 -30.26 13.99 -6.29
CA ARG A 6 -28.93 14.61 -6.41
C ARG A 6 -28.92 16.04 -5.86
N GLN A 7 -29.95 16.84 -6.17
CA GLN A 7 -30.12 18.19 -5.62
C GLN A 7 -30.23 18.18 -4.09
N HIS A 8 -31.06 17.28 -3.55
CA HIS A 8 -31.27 17.17 -2.11
C HIS A 8 -29.98 16.78 -1.36
N GLN A 9 -29.24 15.78 -1.88
CA GLN A 9 -27.95 15.37 -1.30
C GLN A 9 -26.91 16.48 -1.37
N LEU A 10 -26.88 17.27 -2.45
CA LEU A 10 -25.96 18.39 -2.58
C LEU A 10 -26.25 19.50 -1.56
N ALA A 11 -27.52 19.86 -1.40
CA ALA A 11 -27.97 20.86 -0.42
C ALA A 11 -27.61 20.44 1.02
N LEU A 12 -27.80 19.16 1.36
CA LEU A 12 -27.42 18.64 2.69
C LEU A 12 -25.91 18.79 2.97
N ARG A 13 -25.05 18.56 1.97
CA ARG A 13 -23.59 18.71 2.13
C ARG A 13 -23.19 20.16 2.34
N GLN A 14 -23.80 21.06 1.57
CA GLN A 14 -23.57 22.51 1.67
C GLN A 14 -24.06 23.05 3.03
N GLN A 15 -25.24 22.63 3.47
CA GLN A 15 -25.79 23.00 4.77
C GLN A 15 -24.88 22.55 5.91
N ARG A 16 -24.42 21.28 5.89
CA ARG A 16 -23.46 20.78 6.90
C ARG A 16 -22.18 21.60 6.93
N LEU A 17 -21.65 22.00 5.78
CA LEU A 17 -20.47 22.86 5.72
C LEU A 17 -20.72 24.24 6.35
N LEU A 18 -21.88 24.86 6.06
CA LEU A 18 -22.26 26.15 6.65
C LEU A 18 -22.45 26.05 8.18
N GLU A 19 -23.08 24.98 8.66
CA GLU A 19 -23.24 24.69 10.10
C GLU A 19 -21.89 24.54 10.79
N MET A 20 -20.98 23.73 10.22
CA MET A 20 -19.61 23.55 10.73
C MET A 20 -18.83 24.87 10.73
N ALA A 21 -18.90 25.64 9.66
CA ALA A 21 -18.23 26.94 9.57
C ALA A 21 -18.78 27.93 10.60
N GLY A 22 -20.08 27.87 10.89
CA GLY A 22 -20.75 28.71 11.89
C GLY A 22 -20.28 28.48 13.32
N THR A 23 -19.75 27.30 13.64
CA THR A 23 -19.17 27.02 14.97
C THR A 23 -17.78 27.59 15.21
N ARG A 24 -17.14 28.19 14.18
CA ARG A 24 -15.80 28.77 14.33
C ARG A 24 -15.81 30.06 15.18
N PRO A 25 -14.79 30.28 16.02
CA PRO A 25 -14.68 31.50 16.84
C PRO A 25 -14.74 32.77 15.99
N GLY A 26 -15.80 33.56 16.18
CA GLY A 26 -16.08 34.83 15.49
C GLY A 26 -16.74 34.73 14.10
N GLY A 27 -17.33 33.59 13.74
CA GLY A 27 -18.20 33.42 12.58
C GLY A 27 -17.52 33.48 11.21
N PHE A 28 -18.33 33.51 10.15
CA PHE A 28 -17.92 33.68 8.76
C PHE A 28 -19.02 34.37 7.95
N ASP A 29 -18.63 35.10 6.90
CA ASP A 29 -19.56 35.73 5.96
C ASP A 29 -19.50 35.06 4.58
N THR A 30 -18.32 34.58 4.18
CA THR A 30 -18.07 33.94 2.89
C THR A 30 -17.15 32.74 3.03
N ILE A 31 -17.44 31.66 2.30
CA ILE A 31 -16.54 30.54 2.08
C ILE A 31 -16.14 30.51 0.60
N LEU A 32 -14.85 30.49 0.32
CA LEU A 32 -14.27 30.36 -1.01
C LEU A 32 -13.68 28.97 -1.16
N ILE A 33 -14.04 28.22 -2.20
CA ILE A 33 -13.55 26.85 -2.42
C ILE A 33 -12.92 26.75 -3.80
N ILE A 34 -11.62 26.47 -3.81
CA ILE A 34 -10.75 26.40 -4.98
C ILE A 34 -10.34 24.94 -5.25
N GLY A 35 -10.29 24.10 -4.21
CA GLY A 35 -9.96 22.68 -4.30
C GLY A 35 -10.94 21.89 -5.16
N LYS A 36 -10.42 21.18 -6.18
CA LYS A 36 -11.24 20.41 -7.15
C LYS A 36 -12.08 19.31 -6.51
N VAL A 37 -11.55 18.63 -5.49
CA VAL A 37 -12.26 17.56 -4.77
C VAL A 37 -13.44 18.14 -3.99
N ASN A 38 -13.22 19.22 -3.25
CA ASN A 38 -14.26 19.92 -2.50
C ASN A 38 -15.32 20.50 -3.44
N GLN A 39 -14.91 21.05 -4.59
CA GLN A 39 -15.84 21.46 -5.65
C GLN A 39 -16.67 20.29 -6.17
N TYR A 40 -16.07 19.14 -6.46
CA TYR A 40 -16.83 17.97 -6.91
C TYR A 40 -17.83 17.50 -5.84
N TYR A 41 -17.39 17.42 -4.58
CA TYR A 41 -18.24 17.01 -3.46
C TYR A 41 -19.45 17.94 -3.24
N LEU A 42 -19.25 19.25 -3.39
CA LEU A 42 -20.23 20.30 -3.11
C LEU A 42 -21.00 20.81 -4.33
N THR A 43 -20.57 20.46 -5.54
CA THR A 43 -21.23 20.90 -6.79
C THR A 43 -21.58 19.77 -7.75
N GLY A 44 -21.03 18.56 -7.59
CA GLY A 44 -21.25 17.45 -8.51
C GLY A 44 -20.51 17.56 -9.85
N THR A 45 -19.70 18.61 -10.06
CA THR A 45 -18.85 18.77 -11.24
C THR A 45 -17.42 19.12 -10.82
N MET A 46 -16.44 18.78 -11.67
CA MET A 46 -15.03 19.03 -11.42
C MET A 46 -14.45 19.87 -12.57
N GLN A 47 -14.51 21.19 -12.44
CA GLN A 47 -13.96 22.12 -13.45
C GLN A 47 -12.91 23.05 -12.83
N ASP A 48 -12.18 23.80 -13.66
CA ASP A 48 -11.37 24.94 -13.20
C ASP A 48 -12.33 26.06 -12.80
N ALA A 49 -12.66 26.15 -11.51
CA ALA A 49 -13.72 27.00 -10.99
C ALA A 49 -13.37 27.61 -9.62
N LEU A 50 -14.22 28.52 -9.15
CA LEU A 50 -14.28 29.00 -7.78
C LEU A 50 -15.72 28.83 -7.29
N LEU A 51 -15.91 28.07 -6.22
CA LEU A 51 -17.20 27.97 -5.55
C LEU A 51 -17.24 28.98 -4.40
N VAL A 52 -18.30 29.80 -4.38
CA VAL A 52 -18.54 30.79 -3.34
C VAL A 52 -19.80 30.40 -2.59
N LEU A 53 -19.69 30.18 -1.28
CA LEU A 53 -20.83 29.99 -0.38
C LEU A 53 -20.92 31.19 0.56
N ARG A 54 -22.11 31.76 0.71
CA ARG A 54 -22.34 32.91 1.58
C ARG A 54 -23.03 32.45 2.87
N GLY A 55 -22.83 33.20 3.96
CA GLY A 55 -23.44 32.90 5.25
C GLY A 55 -24.98 32.87 5.24
N ASN A 56 -25.61 33.49 4.23
CA ASN A 56 -27.06 33.45 4.00
C ASN A 56 -27.53 32.20 3.23
N GLY A 57 -26.63 31.28 2.87
CA GLY A 57 -26.93 30.06 2.12
C GLY A 57 -26.79 30.19 0.61
N ASP A 58 -26.44 31.36 0.06
CA ASP A 58 -26.25 31.51 -1.39
C ASP A 58 -25.00 30.76 -1.85
N VAL A 59 -25.17 29.92 -2.88
CA VAL A 59 -24.09 29.12 -3.47
C VAL A 59 -23.95 29.44 -4.95
N THR A 60 -22.77 29.93 -5.35
CA THR A 60 -22.46 30.26 -6.75
C THR A 60 -21.16 29.60 -7.19
N LEU A 61 -21.20 28.89 -8.32
CA LEU A 61 -20.01 28.31 -8.95
C LEU A 61 -19.56 29.16 -10.15
N TYR A 62 -18.40 29.78 -10.05
CA TYR A 62 -17.77 30.54 -11.14
C TYR A 62 -16.79 29.65 -11.91
N VAL A 63 -17.05 29.40 -13.18
CA VAL A 63 -16.32 28.39 -13.99
C VAL A 63 -15.45 29.07 -15.04
N ARG A 64 -14.16 28.78 -15.03
CA ARG A 64 -13.17 29.32 -15.97
C ARG A 64 -13.12 28.60 -17.31
N LYS A 65 -13.10 27.27 -17.26
CA LYS A 65 -13.03 26.39 -18.44
C LYS A 65 -14.17 25.38 -18.39
N SER A 66 -14.67 24.99 -19.56
CA SER A 66 -15.71 23.96 -19.69
C SER A 66 -17.05 24.32 -19.01
N PHE A 67 -17.45 25.59 -19.07
CA PHE A 67 -18.70 26.11 -18.48
C PHE A 67 -19.96 25.30 -18.87
N GLN A 68 -20.08 24.89 -20.14
CA GLN A 68 -21.23 24.09 -20.59
C GLN A 68 -21.28 22.72 -19.93
N ARG A 69 -20.12 22.10 -19.70
CA ARG A 69 -20.00 20.83 -18.97
C ARG A 69 -20.41 20.99 -17.51
N ALA A 70 -19.98 22.06 -16.85
CA ALA A 70 -20.40 22.37 -15.48
C ALA A 70 -21.93 22.50 -15.36
N ARG A 71 -22.57 23.20 -16.30
CA ARG A 71 -24.04 23.36 -16.34
C ARG A 71 -24.79 22.06 -16.56
N PHE A 72 -24.17 21.11 -17.25
CA PHE A 72 -24.78 19.81 -17.52
C PHE A 72 -24.61 18.85 -16.32
N GLU A 73 -23.43 18.82 -15.70
CA GLU A 73 -23.10 17.89 -14.62
C GLU A 73 -23.61 18.36 -13.25
N SER A 74 -23.54 19.66 -12.97
CA SER A 74 -23.85 20.21 -11.65
C SER A 74 -25.34 20.49 -11.50
N PRO A 75 -25.97 20.04 -10.40
CA PRO A 75 -27.35 20.37 -10.11
C PRO A 75 -27.50 21.73 -9.40
N LEU A 76 -26.44 22.54 -9.31
CA LEU A 76 -26.48 23.89 -8.72
C LEU A 76 -27.40 24.84 -9.49
N ALA A 77 -28.10 25.69 -8.75
CA ALA A 77 -28.97 26.72 -9.33
C ALA A 77 -28.16 27.84 -10.02
N THR A 78 -27.02 28.23 -9.44
CA THR A 78 -26.23 29.38 -9.90
C THR A 78 -24.83 28.95 -10.34
N ILE A 79 -24.62 28.94 -11.66
CA ILE A 79 -23.31 28.67 -12.28
C ILE A 79 -23.02 29.79 -13.27
N ARG A 80 -21.87 30.45 -13.13
CA ARG A 80 -21.49 31.63 -13.91
C ARG A 80 -20.15 31.41 -14.62
N PRO A 81 -19.93 31.94 -15.83
CA PRO A 81 -18.63 31.88 -16.47
C PRO A 81 -17.69 32.94 -15.87
N MET A 82 -16.39 32.66 -15.82
CA MET A 82 -15.33 33.64 -15.55
C MET A 82 -14.17 33.44 -16.52
N LYS A 83 -13.44 34.49 -16.87
CA LYS A 83 -12.15 34.38 -17.61
C LYS A 83 -10.98 34.48 -16.64
N SER A 84 -11.09 35.35 -15.64
CA SER A 84 -10.11 35.54 -14.58
C SER A 84 -10.80 35.80 -13.25
N TYR A 85 -10.05 35.71 -12.14
CA TYR A 85 -10.60 36.06 -10.82
C TYR A 85 -11.03 37.53 -10.71
N ARG A 86 -10.56 38.42 -11.61
CA ARG A 86 -11.00 39.83 -11.64
C ARG A 86 -12.46 39.98 -12.05
N ASP A 87 -13.02 39.03 -12.80
CA ASP A 87 -14.41 39.07 -13.25
C ASP A 87 -15.39 38.88 -12.09
N LEU A 88 -14.91 38.33 -10.96
CA LEU A 88 -15.68 38.16 -9.73
C LEU A 88 -16.00 39.51 -9.07
N LEU A 89 -15.17 40.53 -9.27
CA LEU A 89 -15.35 41.86 -8.69
C LEU A 89 -16.62 42.57 -9.19
N ALA A 90 -17.15 42.13 -10.34
CA ALA A 90 -18.40 42.66 -10.88
C ALA A 90 -19.66 42.04 -10.22
N ASP A 91 -19.51 40.90 -9.55
CA ASP A 91 -20.63 40.08 -9.07
C ASP A 91 -20.60 39.84 -7.56
N LEU A 92 -19.42 39.95 -6.94
CA LEU A 92 -19.26 39.90 -5.50
C LEU A 92 -19.23 41.32 -4.92
N PRO A 93 -19.80 41.53 -3.72
CA PRO A 93 -19.70 42.82 -3.04
C PRO A 93 -18.23 43.15 -2.74
N ALA A 94 -17.91 44.45 -2.71
CA ALA A 94 -16.56 44.93 -2.43
C ALA A 94 -16.03 44.48 -1.06
N ASP A 95 -16.94 44.26 -0.11
CA ASP A 95 -16.66 43.67 1.20
C ASP A 95 -17.24 42.24 1.25
N LEU A 96 -16.35 41.26 1.35
CA LEU A 96 -16.71 39.85 1.50
C LEU A 96 -16.87 39.43 2.98
N GLY A 97 -16.68 40.37 3.91
CA GLY A 97 -16.67 40.13 5.34
C GLY A 97 -15.54 39.19 5.75
N ARG A 98 -15.80 38.38 6.78
CA ARG A 98 -14.89 37.34 7.22
C ARG A 98 -14.93 36.16 6.27
N VAL A 99 -13.88 36.05 5.46
CA VAL A 99 -13.73 35.00 4.45
C VAL A 99 -13.00 33.78 5.02
N LEU A 100 -13.62 32.61 4.90
CA LEU A 100 -12.94 31.33 5.00
C LEU A 100 -12.57 30.87 3.60
N ALA A 101 -11.29 30.70 3.31
CA ALA A 101 -10.87 30.03 2.09
C ALA A 101 -10.60 28.56 2.41
N ASP A 102 -11.07 27.66 1.54
CA ASP A 102 -10.37 26.40 1.29
C ASP A 102 -9.00 26.84 0.77
N THR A 103 -8.06 26.87 1.71
CA THR A 103 -6.67 26.76 1.34
C THR A 103 -6.57 25.36 0.78
N GLN A 104 -6.12 25.23 -0.47
CA GLN A 104 -5.43 24.01 -0.83
C GLN A 104 -4.43 23.80 0.31
N THR A 105 -4.51 22.66 0.99
CA THR A 105 -3.41 22.15 1.81
C THR A 105 -2.13 22.58 1.10
N MET A 106 -1.21 23.25 1.81
CA MET A 106 0.03 23.71 1.17
C MET A 106 0.53 22.55 0.32
N PRO A 107 0.60 22.71 -1.02
CA PRO A 107 0.85 21.56 -1.85
C PRO A 107 2.15 20.94 -1.34
N VAL A 108 2.24 19.62 -1.32
CA VAL A 108 3.48 18.92 -0.94
C VAL A 108 4.71 19.57 -1.60
N ALA A 109 4.57 20.06 -2.84
CA ALA A 109 5.60 20.81 -3.58
C ALA A 109 6.02 22.16 -2.96
N ALA A 110 5.14 22.82 -2.21
CA ALA A 110 5.46 24.04 -1.49
C ALA A 110 6.21 23.75 -0.18
N LEU A 111 5.85 22.67 0.52
CA LEU A 111 6.64 22.16 1.65
C LEU A 111 8.03 21.71 1.15
N ASP A 112 8.11 20.94 0.08
CA ASP A 112 9.37 20.48 -0.53
C ASP A 112 10.34 21.64 -0.85
N ARG A 113 9.80 22.76 -1.37
CA ARG A 113 10.58 23.99 -1.59
C ARG A 113 11.11 24.60 -0.29
N LEU A 114 10.32 24.61 0.78
CA LEU A 114 10.77 25.10 2.09
C LEU A 114 11.86 24.20 2.68
N LEU A 115 11.76 22.88 2.49
CA LEU A 115 12.81 21.93 2.93
C LEU A 115 14.11 22.15 2.15
N ALA A 116 14.03 22.43 0.85
CA ALA A 116 15.19 22.80 0.04
C ALA A 116 15.80 24.13 0.50
N GLU A 117 14.98 25.16 0.72
CA GLU A 117 15.45 26.47 1.21
C GLU A 117 16.09 26.37 2.60
N TYR A 118 15.57 25.53 3.48
CA TYR A 118 16.19 25.24 4.78
C TYR A 118 17.60 24.69 4.64
N ARG A 119 17.82 23.75 3.71
CA ARG A 119 19.16 23.19 3.47
C ARG A 119 20.13 24.22 2.89
N GLU A 120 19.67 25.09 2.00
CA GLU A 120 20.49 26.19 1.49
C GLU A 120 20.84 27.18 2.62
N ALA A 121 19.87 27.52 3.47
CA ALA A 121 20.03 28.43 4.60
C ALA A 121 21.02 27.92 5.66
N LEU A 122 21.11 26.60 5.89
CA LEU A 122 22.10 26.01 6.81
C LEU A 122 23.54 26.40 6.47
N VAL A 123 23.84 26.59 5.18
CA VAL A 123 25.18 26.90 4.69
C VAL A 123 25.35 28.40 4.40
N GLN A 124 24.31 29.05 3.86
CA GLN A 124 24.43 30.40 3.31
C GLN A 124 23.89 31.51 4.23
N ASP A 125 22.87 31.24 5.05
CA ASP A 125 22.20 32.26 5.85
C ASP A 125 21.43 31.67 7.04
N GLN A 126 22.17 31.44 8.14
CA GLN A 126 21.59 30.86 9.37
C GLN A 126 20.55 31.78 10.03
N GLY A 127 20.52 33.08 9.70
CA GLY A 127 19.53 34.02 10.24
C GLY A 127 18.11 33.74 9.76
N LYS A 128 17.95 33.04 8.62
CA LYS A 128 16.65 32.65 8.08
C LYS A 128 16.05 31.41 8.74
N LEU A 129 16.83 30.64 9.50
CA LEU A 129 16.38 29.35 10.04
C LEU A 129 15.16 29.49 10.95
N GLU A 130 15.06 30.58 11.71
CA GLU A 130 13.92 30.82 12.61
C GLU A 130 12.62 31.14 11.84
N VAL A 131 12.74 31.86 10.72
CA VAL A 131 11.61 32.12 9.82
C VAL A 131 11.19 30.83 9.13
N LEU A 132 12.16 30.07 8.61
CA LEU A 132 11.92 28.78 7.95
C LEU A 132 11.34 27.75 8.91
N ARG A 133 11.72 27.75 10.20
CA ARG A 133 11.13 26.91 11.25
C ARG A 133 9.61 27.10 11.29
N SER A 134 9.17 28.35 11.38
CA SER A 134 7.75 28.71 11.47
C SER A 134 7.00 28.33 10.18
N LEU A 135 7.59 28.63 9.02
CA LEU A 135 6.98 28.32 7.72
C LEU A 135 6.88 26.82 7.44
N ILE A 136 7.92 26.03 7.75
CA ILE A 136 7.92 24.58 7.59
C ILE A 136 6.88 23.95 8.51
N TRP A 137 6.79 24.41 9.75
CA TRP A 137 5.80 23.90 10.70
C TRP A 137 4.37 24.23 10.27
N GLU A 138 4.11 25.47 9.85
CA GLU A 138 2.80 25.88 9.30
C GLU A 138 2.44 25.07 8.05
N ALA A 139 3.41 24.81 7.16
CA ALA A 139 3.21 24.01 5.97
C ALA A 139 2.92 22.54 6.30
N ALA A 140 3.65 21.94 7.25
CA ALA A 140 3.46 20.56 7.66
C ALA A 140 2.11 20.35 8.35
N THR A 141 1.75 21.24 9.29
CA THR A 141 0.45 21.22 10.00
C THR A 141 -0.71 21.51 9.05
N GLY A 142 -0.53 22.47 8.13
CA GLY A 142 -1.49 22.78 7.07
C GLY A 142 -1.70 21.64 6.07
N ALA A 143 -0.79 20.68 6.00
CA ALA A 143 -0.90 19.46 5.20
C ALA A 143 -1.26 18.20 6.04
N GLU A 144 -1.53 18.37 7.34
CA GLU A 144 -1.79 17.31 8.33
C GLU A 144 -0.64 16.29 8.52
N LEU A 145 0.56 16.60 8.01
CA LEU A 145 1.73 15.72 8.11
C LEU A 145 2.31 15.65 9.53
N ASP A 146 2.01 16.65 10.37
CA ASP A 146 2.29 16.60 11.79
C ASP A 146 1.57 15.42 12.46
N ARG A 147 0.32 15.18 12.07
CA ARG A 147 -0.48 14.06 12.60
C ARG A 147 -0.07 12.74 11.99
N ASP A 148 0.07 12.69 10.67
CA ASP A 148 0.42 11.47 9.95
C ASP A 148 1.77 10.90 10.41
N LEU A 149 2.73 11.77 10.69
CA LEU A 149 4.08 11.39 11.10
C LEU A 149 4.29 11.45 12.63
N GLY A 150 3.29 11.90 13.41
CA GLY A 150 3.44 12.09 14.86
C GLY A 150 4.61 13.04 15.18
N LEU A 151 4.61 14.22 14.57
CA LEU A 151 5.61 15.26 14.79
C LEU A 151 5.12 16.24 15.85
N GLU A 152 6.07 16.72 16.65
CA GLU A 152 5.86 17.83 17.58
C GLU A 152 6.50 19.11 17.04
N GLU A 153 5.99 20.26 17.46
CA GLU A 153 6.52 21.55 17.00
C GLU A 153 7.97 21.71 17.43
N PRO A 154 8.92 21.87 16.49
CA PRO A 154 10.33 21.90 16.81
C PRO A 154 10.69 23.15 17.63
N GLN A 155 11.20 22.93 18.85
CA GLN A 155 11.60 24.00 19.79
C GLN A 155 13.09 24.36 19.72
N SER A 156 13.91 23.58 19.01
CA SER A 156 15.34 23.82 18.84
C SER A 156 15.78 23.61 17.39
N PRO A 157 16.96 24.13 16.98
CA PRO A 157 17.55 23.85 15.68
C PRO A 157 17.72 22.34 15.40
N GLU A 158 18.12 21.56 16.41
CA GLU A 158 18.30 20.11 16.30
C GLU A 158 16.95 19.39 16.10
N ALA A 159 15.91 19.83 16.82
CA ALA A 159 14.56 19.30 16.64
C ALA A 159 14.00 19.66 15.26
N LEU A 160 14.27 20.88 14.77
CA LEU A 160 13.88 21.29 13.43
C LEU A 160 14.59 20.44 12.37
N GLN A 161 15.89 20.18 12.52
CA GLN A 161 16.61 19.32 11.60
C GLN A 161 16.00 17.90 11.55
N ALA A 162 15.74 17.31 12.71
CA ALA A 162 15.10 15.99 12.78
C ALA A 162 13.71 15.98 12.11
N THR A 163 12.91 17.04 12.32
CA THR A 163 11.60 17.21 11.68
C THR A 163 11.74 17.34 10.15
N VAL A 164 12.69 18.15 9.66
CA VAL A 164 12.97 18.29 8.23
C VAL A 164 13.40 16.96 7.61
N GLU A 165 14.30 16.22 8.26
CA GLU A 165 14.75 14.91 7.78
C GLU A 165 13.57 13.92 7.65
N ARG A 166 12.66 13.89 8.64
CA ARG A 166 11.47 13.03 8.60
C ARG A 166 10.47 13.44 7.52
N LEU A 167 10.23 14.75 7.38
CA LEU A 167 9.35 15.26 6.31
C LEU A 167 9.94 14.94 4.94
N HIS A 168 11.24 15.19 4.73
CA HIS A 168 11.91 14.91 3.46
C HIS A 168 11.92 13.42 3.11
N ASP A 169 12.10 12.55 4.11
CA ASP A 169 12.01 11.09 3.95
C ASP A 169 10.63 10.67 3.42
N TYR A 170 9.57 11.16 4.06
CA TYR A 170 8.19 10.86 3.70
C TYR A 170 7.81 11.41 2.32
N LEU A 171 8.17 12.68 2.03
CA LEU A 171 7.90 13.29 0.73
C LEU A 171 8.68 12.58 -0.38
N GLY A 172 9.92 12.18 -0.12
CA GLY A 172 10.73 11.38 -1.02
C GLY A 172 10.09 10.02 -1.31
N GLU A 173 9.51 9.37 -0.31
CA GLU A 173 8.75 8.12 -0.50
C GLU A 173 7.53 8.32 -1.40
N ILE A 174 6.72 9.35 -1.14
CA ILE A 174 5.54 9.65 -1.95
C ILE A 174 5.97 9.91 -3.40
N ALA A 175 7.01 10.72 -3.61
CA ALA A 175 7.48 11.08 -4.94
C ALA A 175 8.02 9.87 -5.74
N ASP A 176 8.61 8.87 -5.08
CA ASP A 176 9.14 7.66 -5.71
C ASP A 176 8.15 6.48 -5.75
N THR A 177 6.98 6.64 -5.13
CA THR A 177 5.90 5.66 -5.15
C THR A 177 5.29 5.58 -6.54
N THR A 178 5.18 4.37 -7.08
CA THR A 178 4.59 4.13 -8.38
C THR A 178 3.10 3.87 -8.25
N ILE A 179 2.32 4.48 -9.13
CA ILE A 179 0.89 4.31 -9.25
C ILE A 179 0.53 3.97 -10.71
N ALA A 180 -0.62 3.36 -10.92
CA ALA A 180 -1.15 3.16 -12.27
C ALA A 180 -1.56 4.51 -12.88
N ASP A 181 -1.00 4.86 -14.04
CA ASP A 181 -1.29 6.09 -14.78
C ASP A 181 -2.27 5.85 -15.95
N GLY A 182 -3.34 5.10 -15.66
CA GLY A 182 -4.37 4.79 -16.65
C GLY A 182 -4.92 3.38 -16.55
N LEU A 183 -5.64 2.98 -17.59
CA LEU A 183 -6.22 1.64 -17.74
C LEU A 183 -5.60 0.95 -18.96
N HIS A 184 -5.43 -0.37 -18.86
CA HIS A 184 -5.01 -1.19 -19.99
C HIS A 184 -6.09 -1.23 -21.08
N ILE A 185 -5.66 -1.21 -22.35
CA ILE A 185 -6.51 -1.47 -23.50
C ILE A 185 -6.03 -2.77 -24.13
N LEU A 186 -6.91 -3.77 -24.20
CA LEU A 186 -6.59 -5.11 -24.69
C LEU A 186 -5.93 -5.07 -26.08
N GLY A 187 -4.77 -5.70 -26.21
CA GLY A 187 -3.98 -5.72 -27.44
C GLY A 187 -3.16 -4.45 -27.73
N GLN A 188 -3.26 -3.41 -26.90
CA GLN A 188 -2.56 -2.15 -27.13
C GLN A 188 -1.23 -2.11 -26.36
N VAL A 189 -0.13 -2.11 -27.10
CA VAL A 189 1.22 -1.91 -26.56
C VAL A 189 1.36 -0.47 -26.05
N PRO A 190 1.98 -0.23 -24.87
CA PRO A 190 2.37 1.11 -24.42
C PRO A 190 3.23 1.84 -25.47
N GLN A 191 3.00 3.14 -25.66
CA GLN A 191 3.71 3.96 -26.66
C GLN A 191 4.32 5.21 -26.03
N GLY A 192 5.34 5.77 -26.69
CA GLY A 192 5.95 7.04 -26.29
C GLY A 192 6.47 7.02 -24.85
N PRO A 193 6.23 8.08 -24.05
CA PRO A 193 6.67 8.15 -22.66
C PRO A 193 6.16 7.00 -21.78
N LEU A 194 4.95 6.49 -22.03
CA LEU A 194 4.40 5.38 -21.26
C LEU A 194 5.23 4.10 -21.43
N LEU A 195 5.81 3.89 -22.62
CA LEU A 195 6.68 2.74 -22.89
C LEU A 195 7.98 2.82 -22.07
N SER A 196 8.67 3.96 -22.07
CA SER A 196 9.91 4.11 -21.30
C SER A 196 9.64 4.09 -19.79
N GLN A 197 8.52 4.65 -19.32
CA GLN A 197 8.08 4.53 -17.93
C GLN A 197 7.78 3.07 -17.53
N THR A 198 7.08 2.33 -18.39
CA THR A 198 6.80 0.89 -18.16
C THR A 198 8.10 0.10 -18.05
N LEU A 199 9.04 0.31 -18.98
CA LEU A 199 10.35 -0.34 -18.91
C LEU A 199 11.14 0.06 -17.65
N ALA A 200 11.08 1.32 -17.23
CA ALA A 200 11.73 1.79 -16.01
C ALA A 200 11.16 1.09 -14.77
N GLN A 201 9.86 0.83 -14.74
CA GLN A 201 9.23 0.05 -13.66
C GLN A 201 9.64 -1.42 -13.70
N LEU A 202 9.64 -2.05 -14.88
CA LEU A 202 10.02 -3.45 -15.05
C LEU A 202 11.50 -3.70 -14.73
N THR A 203 12.36 -2.70 -14.86
CA THR A 203 13.80 -2.77 -14.57
C THR A 203 14.20 -2.14 -13.24
N ARG A 204 13.23 -1.67 -12.44
CA ARG A 204 13.48 -1.06 -11.12
C ARG A 204 14.04 -2.07 -10.11
N LEU A 205 13.65 -3.34 -10.24
CA LEU A 205 14.16 -4.45 -9.45
C LEU A 205 14.98 -5.40 -10.32
N GLU A 206 15.82 -6.20 -9.68
CA GLU A 206 16.55 -7.29 -10.34
C GLU A 206 15.57 -8.30 -10.95
N ASN A 207 15.83 -8.72 -12.18
CA ASN A 207 15.07 -9.73 -12.92
C ASN A 207 15.95 -10.95 -13.19
N SER A 208 15.86 -11.97 -12.33
CA SER A 208 16.66 -13.21 -12.42
C SER A 208 18.17 -12.97 -12.50
N ASN A 209 18.74 -12.77 -13.69
CA ASN A 209 20.17 -12.55 -13.91
C ASN A 209 20.50 -11.11 -14.36
N ILE A 210 19.50 -10.24 -14.46
CA ILE A 210 19.63 -8.85 -14.90
C ILE A 210 19.47 -7.95 -13.67
N PRO A 211 20.49 -7.18 -13.25
CA PRO A 211 20.40 -6.28 -12.11
C PRO A 211 19.37 -5.16 -12.31
N SER A 212 19.04 -4.47 -11.21
CA SER A 212 18.24 -3.25 -11.27
C SER A 212 18.96 -2.17 -12.06
N LEU A 213 18.28 -1.59 -13.05
CA LEU A 213 18.80 -0.44 -13.80
C LEU A 213 19.02 0.76 -12.87
N ARG A 214 18.11 0.97 -11.91
CA ARG A 214 18.20 2.10 -10.99
C ARG A 214 19.39 1.98 -10.05
N ASP A 215 19.62 0.80 -9.47
CA ASP A 215 20.76 0.59 -8.58
C ASP A 215 22.08 0.75 -9.35
N ALA A 216 22.18 0.20 -10.57
CA ALA A 216 23.35 0.39 -11.42
C ALA A 216 23.60 1.87 -11.79
N VAL A 217 22.55 2.65 -12.04
CA VAL A 217 22.66 4.11 -12.27
C VAL A 217 23.11 4.84 -11.00
N ILE A 218 22.59 4.48 -9.82
CA ILE A 218 23.01 5.05 -8.54
C ILE A 218 24.50 4.79 -8.29
N GLU A 219 24.97 3.57 -8.57
CA GLU A 219 26.39 3.21 -8.46
C GLU A 219 27.25 3.98 -9.47
N ALA A 220 26.79 4.14 -10.72
CA ALA A 220 27.48 4.93 -11.73
C ALA A 220 27.55 6.42 -11.37
N MET A 221 26.59 6.93 -10.57
CA MET A 221 26.64 8.27 -9.97
C MET A 221 27.62 8.36 -8.79
N GLY A 222 28.17 7.25 -8.32
CA GLY A 222 29.14 7.20 -7.22
C GLY A 222 28.54 6.97 -5.83
N HIS A 223 27.30 6.49 -5.74
CA HIS A 223 26.61 6.25 -4.47
C HIS A 223 26.32 4.76 -4.24
N ASP A 224 26.25 4.34 -2.97
CA ASP A 224 25.79 3.00 -2.57
C ASP A 224 24.24 2.97 -2.53
N PRO A 225 23.56 2.11 -3.34
CA PRO A 225 22.10 2.00 -3.35
C PRO A 225 21.46 1.70 -1.99
N HIS A 226 22.13 0.95 -1.12
CA HIS A 226 21.65 0.69 0.24
C HIS A 226 21.69 1.94 1.10
N GLN A 227 22.78 2.72 1.03
CA GLN A 227 22.89 3.99 1.76
C GLN A 227 21.87 5.02 1.26
N VAL A 228 21.65 5.08 -0.05
CA VAL A 228 20.63 5.95 -0.67
C VAL A 228 19.23 5.63 -0.13
N ARG A 229 18.86 4.35 -0.05
CA ARG A 229 17.55 3.93 0.47
C ARG A 229 17.39 4.17 1.96
N ALA A 230 18.45 3.93 2.74
CA ALA A 230 18.43 4.09 4.21
C ALA A 230 18.42 5.56 4.65
N ASN A 231 18.94 6.47 3.82
CA ASN A 231 19.09 7.90 4.12
C ASN A 231 18.25 8.75 3.17
N ARG A 232 17.00 8.36 2.87
CA ARG A 232 16.12 9.09 1.95
C ARG A 232 15.94 10.56 2.37
N GLY A 233 15.63 10.78 3.64
CA GLY A 233 15.52 12.11 4.26
C GLY A 233 16.82 12.82 4.62
N LYS A 234 17.98 12.15 4.55
CA LYS A 234 19.26 12.65 5.10
C LYS A 234 20.32 12.86 4.01
N PRO A 235 21.23 13.85 4.15
CA PRO A 235 22.39 13.97 3.27
C PRO A 235 23.28 12.72 3.32
N LEU A 236 23.75 12.25 2.17
CA LEU A 236 24.65 11.09 2.08
C LEU A 236 26.11 11.44 2.45
N GLU A 237 26.47 12.71 2.31
CA GLU A 237 27.77 13.25 2.74
C GLU A 237 27.53 14.45 3.67
N PRO A 238 28.35 14.62 4.73
CA PRO A 238 28.21 15.77 5.64
C PRO A 238 28.28 17.10 4.89
N GLY A 239 27.31 17.99 5.13
CA GLY A 239 27.22 19.32 4.49
C GLY A 239 26.20 19.36 3.35
N THR A 240 26.61 19.83 2.17
CA THR A 240 25.74 20.05 0.99
C THR A 240 25.51 18.79 0.14
N GLY A 241 25.70 17.60 0.71
CA GLY A 241 25.45 16.34 0.01
C GLY A 241 23.99 16.23 -0.42
N LEU A 242 23.76 15.54 -1.55
CA LEU A 242 22.41 15.17 -1.95
C LEU A 242 21.82 14.21 -0.91
N THR A 243 20.52 14.30 -0.67
CA THR A 243 19.83 13.28 0.12
C THR A 243 19.60 12.02 -0.70
N GLY A 244 19.30 10.91 -0.02
CA GLY A 244 18.93 9.68 -0.71
C GLY A 244 17.73 9.85 -1.65
N ALA A 245 16.73 10.65 -1.27
CA ALA A 245 15.57 10.96 -2.12
C ALA A 245 15.99 11.73 -3.40
N GLU A 246 16.89 12.70 -3.28
CA GLU A 246 17.38 13.47 -4.44
C GLU A 246 18.21 12.63 -5.40
N VAL A 247 19.09 11.77 -4.87
CA VAL A 247 19.85 10.81 -5.67
C VAL A 247 18.91 9.86 -6.39
N THR A 248 17.89 9.35 -5.69
CA THR A 248 16.86 8.47 -6.28
C THR A 248 16.11 9.15 -7.42
N ALA A 249 15.68 10.41 -7.22
CA ALA A 249 14.98 11.18 -8.24
C ALA A 249 15.86 11.42 -9.48
N ARG A 250 17.13 11.80 -9.29
CA ARG A 250 18.09 11.98 -10.39
C ARG A 250 18.34 10.68 -11.14
N ALA A 251 18.58 9.59 -10.43
CA ALA A 251 18.78 8.27 -11.02
C ALA A 251 17.56 7.84 -11.84
N HIS A 252 16.35 8.10 -11.36
CA HIS A 252 15.13 7.80 -12.11
C HIS A 252 15.01 8.58 -13.42
N GLN A 253 15.34 9.89 -13.41
CA GLN A 253 15.35 10.68 -14.65
C GLN A 253 16.37 10.17 -15.66
N ILE A 254 17.57 9.78 -15.19
CA ILE A 254 18.60 9.15 -16.04
C ILE A 254 18.08 7.82 -16.61
N CYS A 255 17.42 6.97 -15.81
CA CYS A 255 16.82 5.72 -16.29
C CYS A 255 15.80 5.98 -17.42
N LEU A 256 14.91 6.96 -17.25
CA LEU A 256 13.93 7.32 -18.27
C LEU A 256 14.59 7.81 -19.56
N ALA A 257 15.65 8.62 -19.44
CA ALA A 257 16.40 9.13 -20.59
C ALA A 257 17.14 8.00 -21.34
N LEU A 258 17.84 7.11 -20.61
CA LEU A 258 18.50 5.93 -21.17
C LEU A 258 17.51 5.05 -21.94
N LEU A 259 16.34 4.76 -21.35
CA LEU A 259 15.33 3.90 -21.97
C LEU A 259 14.64 4.57 -23.16
N THR A 260 14.40 5.89 -23.09
CA THR A 260 13.82 6.66 -24.20
C THR A 260 14.77 6.66 -25.40
N ASP A 261 16.06 6.91 -25.17
CA ASP A 261 17.07 6.88 -26.22
C ASP A 261 17.30 5.46 -26.74
N LEU A 262 17.23 4.42 -25.88
CA LEU A 262 17.31 3.02 -26.31
C LEU A 262 16.17 2.65 -27.28
N ILE A 263 14.95 3.14 -27.01
CA ILE A 263 13.81 2.91 -27.90
C ILE A 263 14.02 3.58 -29.26
N ALA A 264 14.63 4.77 -29.29
CA ALA A 264 14.86 5.55 -30.51
C ALA A 264 16.09 5.10 -31.31
N GLU A 265 17.18 4.74 -30.63
CA GLU A 265 18.50 4.42 -31.20
C GLU A 265 19.03 3.05 -30.67
N PRO A 266 18.32 1.92 -30.92
CA PRO A 266 18.60 0.62 -30.27
C PRO A 266 20.01 0.04 -30.51
N ASP A 267 20.67 0.47 -31.58
CA ASP A 267 22.01 0.00 -31.95
C ASP A 267 23.14 0.83 -31.32
N ARG A 268 22.81 1.90 -30.57
CA ARG A 268 23.78 2.89 -30.06
C ARG A 268 23.96 2.86 -28.55
N ILE A 269 23.84 1.68 -27.93
CA ILE A 269 23.86 1.51 -26.46
C ILE A 269 25.05 2.21 -25.79
N SER A 270 26.29 1.99 -26.25
CA SER A 270 27.47 2.63 -25.65
C SER A 270 27.42 4.16 -25.73
N ALA A 271 26.98 4.70 -26.89
CA ALA A 271 26.84 6.15 -27.05
C ALA A 271 25.69 6.73 -26.20
N ILE A 272 24.64 5.95 -25.92
CA ILE A 272 23.54 6.33 -25.03
C ILE A 272 24.05 6.40 -23.58
N VAL A 273 24.81 5.40 -23.14
CA VAL A 273 25.42 5.37 -21.80
C VAL A 273 26.36 6.56 -21.60
N GLU A 274 27.27 6.80 -22.55
CA GLU A 274 28.20 7.95 -22.53
C GLU A 274 27.49 9.31 -22.54
N ARG A 275 26.29 9.40 -23.14
CA ARG A 275 25.50 10.64 -23.20
C ARG A 275 24.91 11.04 -21.85
N HIS A 276 24.46 10.08 -21.06
CA HIS A 276 23.68 10.33 -19.84
C HIS A 276 24.45 10.12 -18.54
N LEU A 277 25.60 9.46 -18.60
CA LEU A 277 26.38 9.11 -17.42
C LEU A 277 27.80 9.68 -17.50
N PRO A 278 28.36 10.09 -16.36
CA PRO A 278 29.70 10.68 -16.31
C PRO A 278 30.81 9.65 -16.57
N ARG A 279 30.49 8.35 -16.50
CA ARG A 279 31.42 7.22 -16.69
C ARG A 279 30.73 6.14 -17.51
N ALA A 280 31.47 5.52 -18.42
CA ALA A 280 31.02 4.31 -19.08
C ALA A 280 30.75 3.21 -18.04
N SER A 281 29.65 2.48 -18.20
CA SER A 281 29.26 1.40 -17.31
C SER A 281 28.86 0.17 -18.14
N THR A 282 29.72 -0.84 -18.13
CA THR A 282 29.49 -2.12 -18.81
C THR A 282 28.27 -2.86 -18.24
N GLU A 283 27.96 -2.64 -16.96
CA GLU A 283 26.75 -3.20 -16.35
C GLU A 283 25.48 -2.56 -16.90
N ILE A 284 25.45 -1.24 -17.04
CA ILE A 284 24.29 -0.54 -17.61
C ILE A 284 24.14 -0.92 -19.09
N GLU A 285 25.24 -1.02 -19.85
CA GLU A 285 25.20 -1.54 -21.22
C GLU A 285 24.58 -2.94 -21.28
N ARG A 286 24.99 -3.86 -20.39
CA ARG A 286 24.42 -5.21 -20.27
C ARG A 286 22.92 -5.18 -19.97
N ILE A 287 22.47 -4.30 -19.07
CA ILE A 287 21.05 -4.15 -18.74
C ILE A 287 20.27 -3.62 -19.95
N LEU A 288 20.77 -2.60 -20.65
CA LEU A 288 20.12 -2.05 -21.84
C LEU A 288 20.09 -3.05 -23.00
N LEU A 289 21.13 -3.87 -23.17
CA LEU A 289 21.13 -5.00 -24.11
C LEU A 289 20.00 -5.99 -23.78
N ALA A 290 19.87 -6.38 -22.51
CA ALA A 290 18.79 -7.29 -22.11
C ALA A 290 17.40 -6.67 -22.29
N VAL A 291 17.26 -5.36 -22.06
CA VAL A 291 16.01 -4.64 -22.35
C VAL A 291 15.69 -4.68 -23.84
N ARG A 292 16.67 -4.39 -24.71
CA ARG A 292 16.51 -4.37 -26.17
C ARG A 292 16.18 -5.75 -26.73
N ASP A 293 16.91 -6.78 -26.29
CA ASP A 293 16.90 -8.10 -26.92
C ASP A 293 15.81 -9.02 -26.38
N ASP A 294 15.31 -8.78 -25.17
CA ASP A 294 14.32 -9.65 -24.52
C ASP A 294 13.08 -8.88 -24.03
N LEU A 295 13.25 -7.90 -23.13
CA LEU A 295 12.11 -7.29 -22.44
C LEU A 295 11.21 -6.46 -23.38
N LEU A 296 11.80 -5.58 -24.20
CA LEU A 296 11.06 -4.75 -25.13
C LEU A 296 10.32 -5.59 -26.19
N PRO A 297 10.93 -6.63 -26.81
CA PRO A 297 10.21 -7.57 -27.66
C PRO A 297 9.02 -8.26 -26.97
N ARG A 298 9.19 -8.74 -25.72
CA ARG A 298 8.09 -9.35 -24.95
C ARG A 298 6.95 -8.36 -24.68
N LEU A 299 7.28 -7.12 -24.36
CA LEU A 299 6.27 -6.08 -24.11
C LEU A 299 5.55 -5.67 -25.40
N ARG A 300 6.25 -5.65 -26.55
CA ARG A 300 5.62 -5.41 -27.86
C ARG A 300 4.63 -6.49 -28.27
N ARG A 301 4.77 -7.70 -27.72
CA ARG A 301 3.82 -8.80 -27.91
C ARG A 301 2.56 -8.71 -27.05
N THR A 302 2.28 -7.57 -26.40
CA THR A 302 0.96 -7.30 -25.82
C THR A 302 -0.15 -7.39 -26.89
N SER A 303 0.15 -7.17 -28.16
CA SER A 303 -0.78 -7.42 -29.27
C SER A 303 -1.28 -8.85 -29.35
N ASP A 304 -0.50 -9.84 -28.88
CA ASP A 304 -0.86 -11.26 -28.86
C ASP A 304 -2.13 -11.52 -28.01
N GLU A 305 -2.54 -10.58 -27.16
CA GLU A 305 -3.80 -10.67 -26.40
C GLU A 305 -5.02 -10.84 -27.31
N LEU A 306 -5.09 -10.10 -28.43
CA LEU A 306 -6.20 -10.21 -29.37
C LEU A 306 -6.14 -11.52 -30.14
N ASP A 307 -4.95 -11.93 -30.57
CA ASP A 307 -4.75 -13.19 -31.29
C ASP A 307 -5.12 -14.40 -30.41
N ALA A 308 -4.71 -14.39 -29.13
CA ALA A 308 -5.06 -15.43 -28.17
C ALA A 308 -6.58 -15.50 -27.91
N CYS A 309 -7.27 -14.34 -27.87
CA CYS A 309 -8.72 -14.31 -27.78
C CYS A 309 -9.38 -14.93 -29.02
N LEU A 310 -8.87 -14.65 -30.23
CA LEU A 310 -9.39 -15.24 -31.47
C LEU A 310 -9.14 -16.76 -31.52
N ASP A 311 -7.93 -17.21 -31.18
CA ASP A 311 -7.60 -18.62 -31.11
C ASP A 311 -8.53 -19.37 -30.14
N ALA A 312 -8.80 -18.80 -28.96
CA ALA A 312 -9.74 -19.39 -28.00
C ALA A 312 -11.17 -19.51 -28.57
N LEU A 313 -11.66 -18.48 -29.27
CA LEU A 313 -12.99 -18.48 -29.89
C LEU A 313 -13.09 -19.48 -31.05
N GLU A 314 -12.00 -19.74 -31.75
CA GLU A 314 -11.91 -20.78 -32.78
C GLU A 314 -11.68 -22.19 -32.22
N GLY A 315 -11.61 -22.35 -30.89
CA GLY A 315 -11.35 -23.64 -30.25
C GLY A 315 -9.92 -24.14 -30.42
N ARG A 316 -8.97 -23.23 -30.70
CA ARG A 316 -7.54 -23.53 -30.81
C ARG A 316 -6.85 -23.49 -29.45
N PHE A 317 -5.66 -24.08 -29.41
CA PHE A 317 -4.83 -24.11 -28.20
C PHE A 317 -4.19 -22.74 -27.94
N VAL A 318 -4.52 -22.13 -26.79
CA VAL A 318 -3.85 -20.92 -26.29
C VAL A 318 -2.64 -21.33 -25.43
N PRO A 319 -1.40 -20.92 -25.78
CA PRO A 319 -0.21 -21.33 -25.05
C PRO A 319 -0.23 -20.92 -23.57
N PRO A 320 0.18 -21.82 -22.65
CA PRO A 320 0.25 -21.48 -21.24
C PRO A 320 1.44 -20.58 -20.90
N GLY A 321 1.36 -19.90 -19.74
CA GLY A 321 2.44 -19.06 -19.23
C GLY A 321 2.38 -18.85 -17.72
N PRO A 322 3.49 -18.52 -17.04
CA PRO A 322 3.46 -18.15 -15.63
C PRO A 322 2.64 -16.86 -15.40
N SER A 323 2.06 -16.74 -14.21
CA SER A 323 1.44 -15.50 -13.72
C SER A 323 2.29 -14.85 -12.61
N GLY A 324 2.09 -13.56 -12.40
CA GLY A 324 2.89 -12.77 -11.45
C GLY A 324 2.60 -11.27 -11.56
N ALA A 325 3.39 -10.48 -10.83
CA ALA A 325 3.51 -9.03 -11.07
C ALA A 325 4.85 -8.80 -11.79
N PRO A 326 4.87 -8.46 -13.09
CA PRO A 326 6.11 -8.21 -13.83
C PRO A 326 7.03 -7.20 -13.14
N SER A 327 6.43 -6.20 -12.49
CA SER A 327 7.11 -5.15 -11.72
C SER A 327 7.87 -5.64 -10.47
N ARG A 328 7.64 -6.87 -10.00
CA ARG A 328 8.32 -7.48 -8.84
C ARG A 328 9.59 -8.26 -9.22
N GLY A 329 10.35 -7.81 -10.22
CA GLY A 329 11.52 -8.55 -10.69
C GLY A 329 11.15 -9.86 -11.39
N GLN A 330 9.94 -9.91 -11.97
CA GLN A 330 9.40 -11.07 -12.69
C GLN A 330 9.05 -10.71 -14.14
N ALA A 331 9.74 -9.74 -14.74
CA ALA A 331 9.43 -9.26 -16.08
C ALA A 331 9.50 -10.38 -17.15
N GLY A 332 10.25 -11.45 -16.88
CA GLY A 332 10.32 -12.65 -17.73
C GLY A 332 9.00 -13.44 -17.87
N ILE A 333 7.95 -13.13 -17.09
CA ILE A 333 6.63 -13.75 -17.28
C ILE A 333 5.93 -13.23 -18.55
N LEU A 334 6.31 -12.04 -19.04
CA LEU A 334 5.86 -11.52 -20.32
C LEU A 334 6.31 -12.44 -21.48
N PRO A 335 5.58 -12.50 -22.60
CA PRO A 335 4.45 -11.66 -22.98
C PRO A 335 3.11 -12.04 -22.32
N THR A 336 2.14 -11.12 -22.43
CA THR A 336 0.71 -11.38 -22.15
C THR A 336 0.08 -12.18 -23.31
N GLY A 337 -1.24 -12.33 -23.34
CA GLY A 337 -1.92 -13.17 -24.36
C GLY A 337 -1.67 -14.68 -24.16
N ARG A 338 -1.58 -15.13 -22.90
CA ARG A 338 -1.32 -16.53 -22.54
C ARG A 338 -2.34 -17.08 -21.55
N ASN A 339 -2.58 -18.38 -21.61
CA ASN A 339 -3.40 -19.10 -20.63
C ASN A 339 -2.60 -19.31 -19.35
N PHE A 340 -2.61 -18.32 -18.45
CA PHE A 340 -1.68 -18.32 -17.35
C PHE A 340 -1.94 -19.45 -16.33
N TYR A 341 -0.88 -19.95 -15.71
CA TYR A 341 -0.93 -20.83 -14.54
C TYR A 341 -0.32 -20.11 -13.32
N SER A 342 -0.63 -20.62 -12.13
CA SER A 342 -0.16 -20.06 -10.87
C SER A 342 1.20 -20.65 -10.48
N VAL A 343 1.22 -21.55 -9.49
CA VAL A 343 2.40 -22.05 -8.80
C VAL A 343 2.14 -23.45 -8.27
N ASP A 344 3.20 -24.22 -8.08
CA ASP A 344 3.15 -25.46 -7.31
C ASP A 344 3.05 -25.11 -5.81
N PRO A 345 1.93 -25.44 -5.13
CA PRO A 345 1.74 -25.12 -3.72
C PRO A 345 2.72 -25.88 -2.81
N HIS A 346 3.33 -26.97 -3.26
CA HIS A 346 4.32 -27.72 -2.47
C HIS A 346 5.69 -27.04 -2.43
N GLN A 347 5.95 -26.04 -3.27
CA GLN A 347 7.22 -25.29 -3.29
C GLN A 347 7.14 -23.97 -2.52
N ILE A 348 6.07 -23.79 -1.72
CA ILE A 348 5.80 -22.57 -0.97
C ILE A 348 5.92 -22.85 0.55
N PRO A 349 6.60 -21.99 1.33
CA PRO A 349 7.39 -20.84 0.87
C PRO A 349 8.71 -21.26 0.22
N THR A 350 9.19 -20.46 -0.74
CA THR A 350 10.54 -20.64 -1.31
C THR A 350 11.63 -20.17 -0.33
N PRO A 351 12.92 -20.56 -0.51
CA PRO A 351 14.01 -20.04 0.31
C PRO A 351 14.18 -18.52 0.25
N ALA A 352 13.87 -17.90 -0.91
CA ALA A 352 13.87 -16.45 -1.06
C ALA A 352 12.73 -15.80 -0.26
N ALA A 353 11.51 -16.35 -0.38
CA ALA A 353 10.35 -15.91 0.39
C ALA A 353 10.57 -16.07 1.90
N TRP A 354 11.28 -17.11 2.33
CA TRP A 354 11.68 -17.30 3.73
C TRP A 354 12.49 -16.10 4.27
N ARG A 355 13.53 -15.67 3.54
CA ARG A 355 14.34 -14.50 3.93
C ARG A 355 13.53 -13.19 3.96
N VAL A 356 12.56 -13.04 3.06
CA VAL A 356 11.66 -11.88 3.06
C VAL A 356 10.73 -11.95 4.28
N GLY A 357 10.08 -13.10 4.52
CA GLY A 357 9.20 -13.32 5.65
C GLY A 357 9.88 -13.11 7.00
N GLN A 358 11.14 -13.54 7.16
CA GLN A 358 11.94 -13.24 8.36
C GLN A 358 12.10 -11.73 8.56
N ARG A 359 12.55 -10.99 7.53
CA ARG A 359 12.69 -9.53 7.62
C ARG A 359 11.38 -8.81 7.91
N LEU A 360 10.26 -9.29 7.36
CA LEU A 360 8.93 -8.75 7.65
C LEU A 360 8.50 -9.03 9.10
N ALA A 361 8.83 -10.19 9.65
CA ALA A 361 8.58 -10.51 11.05
C ALA A 361 9.44 -9.64 11.98
N ASP A 362 10.73 -9.52 11.70
CA ASP A 362 11.66 -8.73 12.51
C ASP A 362 11.27 -7.24 12.49
N ALA A 363 11.02 -6.66 11.32
CA ALA A 363 10.60 -5.26 11.21
C ALA A 363 9.28 -4.96 11.95
N LEU A 364 8.33 -5.91 11.93
CA LEU A 364 7.08 -5.78 12.68
C LEU A 364 7.33 -5.78 14.19
N LEU A 365 8.13 -6.73 14.68
CA LEU A 365 8.42 -6.88 16.10
C LEU A 365 9.29 -5.74 16.63
N GLU A 366 10.30 -5.30 15.87
CA GLU A 366 11.14 -4.15 16.21
C GLU A 366 10.31 -2.88 16.34
N ARG A 367 9.36 -2.67 15.42
CA ARG A 367 8.45 -1.52 15.50
C ARG A 367 7.57 -1.60 16.75
N TYR A 368 6.91 -2.73 16.98
CA TYR A 368 6.04 -2.89 18.14
C TYR A 368 6.81 -2.79 19.46
N LEU A 369 8.01 -3.35 19.54
CA LEU A 369 8.88 -3.24 20.71
C LEU A 369 9.30 -1.79 20.99
N ARG A 370 9.54 -0.99 19.94
CA ARG A 370 9.87 0.43 20.06
C ARG A 370 8.68 1.26 20.56
N GLU A 371 7.47 0.92 20.09
CA GLU A 371 6.23 1.64 20.43
C GLU A 371 5.69 1.25 21.82
N GLU A 372 5.74 -0.04 22.18
CA GLU A 372 5.05 -0.60 23.35
C GLU A 372 6.01 -1.15 24.43
N GLY A 373 7.32 -1.23 24.17
CA GLY A 373 8.33 -1.70 25.12
C GLY A 373 8.30 -3.21 25.42
N ARG A 374 7.47 -3.98 24.72
CA ARG A 374 7.33 -5.44 24.84
C ARG A 374 7.02 -6.09 23.49
N TYR A 375 7.12 -7.41 23.41
CA TYR A 375 6.64 -8.16 22.24
C TYR A 375 5.11 -8.30 22.26
N PRO A 376 4.45 -8.36 21.07
CA PRO A 376 3.02 -8.60 21.01
C PRO A 376 2.72 -10.08 21.32
N ALA A 377 1.74 -10.35 22.17
CA ALA A 377 1.38 -11.72 22.55
C ALA A 377 0.62 -12.45 21.42
N SER A 378 -0.14 -11.71 20.61
CA SER A 378 -0.96 -12.28 19.53
C SER A 378 -1.08 -11.33 18.34
N ILE A 379 -0.87 -11.87 17.13
CA ILE A 379 -0.92 -11.13 15.86
C ILE A 379 -1.96 -11.78 14.93
N GLY A 380 -2.89 -10.98 14.41
CA GLY A 380 -3.76 -11.37 13.31
C GLY A 380 -3.17 -10.99 11.96
N ILE A 381 -3.14 -11.92 11.02
CA ILE A 381 -2.65 -11.69 9.65
C ILE A 381 -3.68 -12.10 8.62
N VAL A 382 -3.97 -11.20 7.67
CA VAL A 382 -4.85 -11.51 6.54
C VAL A 382 -4.03 -12.16 5.42
N LEU A 383 -4.37 -13.41 5.09
CA LEU A 383 -3.71 -14.19 4.04
C LEU A 383 -4.58 -14.31 2.79
N TRP A 384 -4.01 -13.96 1.63
CA TRP A 384 -4.68 -14.07 0.33
C TRP A 384 -3.89 -14.96 -0.64
N ALA A 385 -4.62 -15.63 -1.54
CA ALA A 385 -4.04 -16.50 -2.54
C ALA A 385 -3.13 -15.74 -3.53
N SER A 386 -3.61 -14.65 -4.12
CA SER A 386 -2.86 -13.96 -5.19
C SER A 386 -1.52 -13.39 -4.71
N PRO A 387 -1.41 -12.71 -3.55
CA PRO A 387 -0.12 -12.33 -2.98
C PRO A 387 0.79 -13.54 -2.76
N THR A 388 0.27 -14.64 -2.22
CA THR A 388 1.03 -15.88 -2.02
C THR A 388 1.60 -16.43 -3.34
N MET A 389 0.83 -16.39 -4.43
CA MET A 389 1.27 -16.80 -5.77
C MET A 389 2.37 -15.90 -6.35
N ARG A 390 2.25 -14.57 -6.14
CA ARG A 390 3.20 -13.58 -6.65
C ARG A 390 4.51 -13.57 -5.86
N SER A 391 4.44 -13.68 -4.54
CA SER A 391 5.59 -13.66 -3.65
C SER A 391 6.25 -15.03 -3.44
N LYS A 392 5.56 -16.11 -3.85
CA LYS A 392 5.97 -17.49 -3.53
C LYS A 392 6.04 -17.76 -2.03
N GLY A 393 5.19 -17.07 -1.25
CA GLY A 393 4.94 -17.38 0.17
C GLY A 393 5.51 -16.42 1.21
N ASP A 394 5.76 -15.14 0.90
CA ASP A 394 6.30 -14.18 1.89
C ASP A 394 5.47 -14.15 3.19
N ASP A 395 4.13 -14.07 3.09
CA ASP A 395 3.24 -14.00 4.26
C ASP A 395 3.24 -15.32 5.07
N VAL A 396 3.33 -16.47 4.39
CA VAL A 396 3.42 -17.79 5.03
C VAL A 396 4.75 -17.94 5.76
N ALA A 397 5.85 -17.48 5.13
CA ALA A 397 7.15 -17.43 5.77
C ALA A 397 7.16 -16.49 6.99
N GLN A 398 6.51 -15.33 6.91
CA GLN A 398 6.39 -14.41 8.04
C GLN A 398 5.67 -15.06 9.23
N ILE A 399 4.58 -15.79 8.98
CA ILE A 399 3.84 -16.55 10.01
C ILE A 399 4.76 -17.57 10.69
N LEU A 400 5.46 -18.38 9.89
CA LEU A 400 6.38 -19.39 10.43
C LEU A 400 7.52 -18.75 11.22
N ALA A 401 8.10 -17.65 10.73
CA ALA A 401 9.14 -16.91 11.44
C ALA A 401 8.65 -16.36 12.78
N LEU A 402 7.47 -15.74 12.83
CA LEU A 402 6.87 -15.23 14.07
C LEU A 402 6.67 -16.35 15.12
N MET A 403 6.22 -17.53 14.69
CA MET A 403 6.09 -18.72 15.54
C MET A 403 7.43 -19.38 15.91
N GLY A 404 8.54 -18.97 15.29
CA GLY A 404 9.87 -19.54 15.51
C GLY A 404 10.07 -20.91 14.84
N LEU A 405 9.55 -21.07 13.62
CA LEU A 405 9.64 -22.29 12.81
C LEU A 405 10.34 -21.99 11.49
N ARG A 406 11.18 -22.92 11.02
CA ARG A 406 11.87 -22.85 9.73
C ARG A 406 11.34 -23.93 8.78
N PRO A 407 11.01 -23.60 7.52
CA PRO A 407 10.68 -24.61 6.51
C PRO A 407 11.89 -25.49 6.17
N ILE A 408 11.65 -26.77 5.89
CA ILE A 408 12.64 -27.73 5.41
C ILE A 408 12.36 -28.03 3.93
N TRP A 409 13.32 -27.70 3.06
CA TRP A 409 13.21 -27.95 1.62
C TRP A 409 13.89 -29.26 1.22
N GLN A 410 13.25 -29.99 0.31
CA GLN A 410 13.85 -31.14 -0.34
C GLN A 410 14.88 -30.68 -1.39
N PRO A 411 16.13 -31.19 -1.32
CA PRO A 411 17.13 -30.89 -2.34
C PRO A 411 16.66 -31.31 -3.74
N GLY A 412 16.94 -30.46 -4.74
CA GLY A 412 16.55 -30.69 -6.13
C GLY A 412 15.15 -30.19 -6.46
N SER A 413 14.09 -30.71 -5.82
CA SER A 413 12.71 -30.31 -6.14
C SER A 413 12.30 -28.95 -5.57
N GLY A 414 12.95 -28.49 -4.49
CA GLY A 414 12.57 -27.26 -3.79
C GLY A 414 11.25 -27.38 -3.02
N SER A 415 10.66 -28.58 -2.95
CA SER A 415 9.41 -28.81 -2.22
C SER A 415 9.62 -28.69 -0.72
N VAL A 416 8.69 -28.07 -0.01
CA VAL A 416 8.66 -28.03 1.45
C VAL A 416 8.20 -29.40 1.97
N ARG A 417 9.07 -30.09 2.70
CA ARG A 417 8.80 -31.42 3.25
C ARG A 417 8.32 -31.38 4.71
N GLY A 418 8.60 -30.29 5.42
CA GLY A 418 8.20 -30.13 6.81
C GLY A 418 8.73 -28.84 7.43
N LEU A 419 8.64 -28.78 8.75
CA LEU A 419 9.09 -27.65 9.57
C LEU A 419 10.08 -28.16 10.62
N GLU A 420 11.04 -27.31 10.98
CA GLU A 420 11.88 -27.47 12.16
C GLU A 420 11.66 -26.31 13.12
N VAL A 421 11.83 -26.60 14.42
CA VAL A 421 11.72 -25.61 15.48
C VAL A 421 13.05 -24.86 15.59
N ILE A 422 13.00 -23.53 15.51
CA ILE A 422 14.17 -22.68 15.77
C ILE A 422 14.43 -22.70 17.28
N PRO A 423 15.65 -23.06 17.76
CA PRO A 423 15.97 -23.07 19.19
C PRO A 423 15.81 -21.69 19.83
N PRO A 424 15.41 -21.58 21.11
CA PRO A 424 15.25 -20.29 21.79
C PRO A 424 16.50 -19.40 21.73
N GLU A 425 17.70 -19.99 21.81
CA GLU A 425 18.96 -19.26 21.75
C GLU A 425 19.22 -18.63 20.37
N GLU A 426 18.75 -19.27 19.31
CA GLU A 426 18.80 -18.72 17.94
C GLU A 426 17.66 -17.72 17.71
N LEU A 427 16.46 -18.00 18.24
CA LEU A 427 15.28 -17.15 18.06
C LEU A 427 15.44 -15.79 18.76
N GLY A 428 16.04 -15.76 19.95
CA GLY A 428 16.37 -14.53 20.68
C GLY A 428 15.16 -13.73 21.19
N ARG A 429 13.95 -14.29 21.12
CA ARG A 429 12.68 -13.68 21.53
C ARG A 429 11.62 -14.74 21.80
N PRO A 430 10.49 -14.39 22.43
CA PRO A 430 9.35 -15.29 22.57
C PRO A 430 8.75 -15.73 21.23
N ARG A 431 8.13 -16.91 21.22
CA ARG A 431 7.28 -17.38 20.12
C ARG A 431 5.93 -16.67 20.18
N ILE A 432 5.55 -16.05 19.07
CA ILE A 432 4.34 -15.22 18.98
C ILE A 432 3.14 -16.09 18.60
N ASP A 433 1.98 -15.85 19.20
CA ASP A 433 0.72 -16.47 18.75
C ASP A 433 0.25 -15.77 17.47
N VAL A 434 0.07 -16.53 16.38
CA VAL A 434 -0.27 -15.97 15.07
C VAL A 434 -1.58 -16.58 14.59
N VAL A 435 -2.48 -15.71 14.14
CA VAL A 435 -3.86 -16.05 13.75
C VAL A 435 -4.08 -15.64 12.30
N PRO A 436 -3.88 -16.56 11.35
CA PRO A 436 -4.14 -16.25 9.95
C PRO A 436 -5.64 -16.28 9.64
N ARG A 437 -6.17 -15.16 9.16
CA ARG A 437 -7.47 -15.16 8.48
C ARG A 437 -7.24 -15.30 6.97
N ILE A 438 -7.44 -16.51 6.46
CA ILE A 438 -7.24 -16.86 5.04
C ILE A 438 -8.47 -16.46 4.21
N SER A 439 -8.30 -16.01 2.97
CA SER A 439 -9.43 -15.84 2.04
C SER A 439 -9.98 -17.19 1.55
N GLY A 440 -11.21 -17.20 1.03
CA GLY A 440 -11.80 -18.41 0.43
C GLY A 440 -10.97 -18.94 -0.74
N ILE A 441 -10.40 -18.05 -1.56
CA ILE A 441 -9.49 -18.46 -2.65
C ILE A 441 -8.21 -19.09 -2.08
N PHE A 442 -7.68 -18.59 -0.95
CA PHE A 442 -6.52 -19.22 -0.31
C PHE A 442 -6.86 -20.63 0.18
N ARG A 443 -8.04 -20.81 0.80
CA ARG A 443 -8.55 -22.14 1.17
C ARG A 443 -8.59 -23.10 -0.01
N ASP A 444 -9.10 -22.64 -1.15
CA ASP A 444 -9.29 -23.49 -2.32
C ASP A 444 -7.96 -23.80 -3.03
N ALA A 445 -7.05 -22.83 -3.12
CA ALA A 445 -5.80 -22.95 -3.86
C ALA A 445 -4.64 -23.56 -3.05
N PHE A 446 -4.66 -23.42 -1.72
CA PHE A 446 -3.53 -23.76 -0.85
C PHE A 446 -3.90 -24.61 0.38
N PRO A 447 -4.65 -25.72 0.23
CA PRO A 447 -4.96 -26.60 1.36
C PRO A 447 -3.69 -27.16 2.03
N THR A 448 -2.64 -27.41 1.27
CA THR A 448 -1.35 -27.89 1.78
C THR A 448 -0.66 -26.86 2.69
N LEU A 449 -0.83 -25.56 2.43
CA LEU A 449 -0.27 -24.50 3.27
C LEU A 449 -1.08 -24.31 4.56
N ILE A 450 -2.39 -24.58 4.51
CA ILE A 450 -3.23 -24.63 5.73
C ILE A 450 -2.73 -25.73 6.65
N ASP A 451 -2.52 -26.94 6.11
CA ASP A 451 -1.97 -28.07 6.87
C ASP A 451 -0.57 -27.77 7.42
N LEU A 452 0.29 -27.12 6.63
CA LEU A 452 1.63 -26.72 7.07
C LEU A 452 1.58 -25.74 8.25
N ILE A 453 0.72 -24.73 8.19
CA ILE A 453 0.59 -23.73 9.26
C ILE A 453 -0.01 -24.38 10.52
N ASP A 454 -1.05 -25.20 10.39
CA ASP A 454 -1.68 -25.91 11.52
C ASP A 454 -0.71 -26.92 12.15
N GLN A 455 0.11 -27.59 11.35
CA GLN A 455 1.25 -28.38 11.84
C GLN A 455 2.21 -27.50 12.67
N GLY A 456 2.55 -26.30 12.19
CA GLY A 456 3.39 -25.37 12.94
C GLY A 456 2.78 -24.97 14.30
N VAL A 457 1.50 -24.64 14.32
CA VAL A 457 0.77 -24.29 15.56
C VAL A 457 0.80 -25.44 16.56
N THR A 458 0.51 -26.67 16.11
CA THR A 458 0.51 -27.84 16.98
C THR A 458 1.91 -28.21 17.49
N MET A 459 2.95 -28.07 16.65
CA MET A 459 4.34 -28.25 17.05
C MET A 459 4.75 -27.27 18.15
N VAL A 460 4.49 -25.97 17.95
CA VAL A 460 4.87 -24.92 18.90
C VAL A 460 4.08 -25.01 20.20
N ALA A 461 2.79 -25.34 20.15
CA ALA A 461 1.97 -25.54 21.34
C ALA A 461 2.47 -26.72 22.20
N ALA A 462 3.09 -27.73 21.59
CA ALA A 462 3.56 -28.93 22.26
C ALA A 462 4.93 -28.78 22.94
N LEU A 463 5.71 -27.74 22.62
CA LEU A 463 7.05 -27.50 23.20
C LEU A 463 6.98 -27.31 24.71
N ASP A 464 7.96 -27.84 25.45
CA ASP A 464 8.06 -27.65 26.89
C ASP A 464 8.79 -26.33 27.23
N GLU A 465 8.18 -25.21 26.87
CA GLU A 465 8.68 -23.85 27.10
C GLU A 465 7.81 -23.12 28.11
N GLN A 466 8.39 -22.12 28.80
CA GLN A 466 7.66 -21.30 29.76
C GLN A 466 6.65 -20.39 29.04
N PRO A 467 5.53 -20.01 29.69
CA PRO A 467 4.51 -19.15 29.08
C PRO A 467 5.02 -17.80 28.57
N GLU A 468 6.06 -17.25 29.19
CA GLU A 468 6.68 -15.96 28.83
C GLU A 468 7.55 -16.06 27.55
N ASP A 469 8.07 -17.25 27.26
CA ASP A 469 8.90 -17.55 26.08
C ASP A 469 8.06 -18.08 24.90
N ASN A 470 6.82 -18.49 25.16
CA ASN A 470 5.93 -19.07 24.15
C ASN A 470 4.47 -18.67 24.38
N PHE A 471 4.07 -17.54 23.79
CA PHE A 471 2.73 -16.99 23.91
C PHE A 471 1.67 -17.89 23.27
N LEU A 472 2.00 -18.54 22.16
CA LEU A 472 1.10 -19.49 21.50
C LEU A 472 0.72 -20.63 22.44
N ARG A 473 1.71 -21.27 23.08
CA ARG A 473 1.48 -22.34 24.06
C ARG A 473 0.67 -21.83 25.26
N SER A 474 1.05 -20.69 25.82
CA SER A 474 0.34 -20.07 26.95
C SER A 474 -1.15 -19.90 26.65
N HIS A 475 -1.47 -19.40 25.46
CA HIS A 475 -2.85 -19.24 25.01
C HIS A 475 -3.58 -20.57 24.76
N VAL A 476 -2.92 -21.55 24.14
CA VAL A 476 -3.50 -22.89 23.93
C VAL A 476 -3.83 -23.55 25.26
N LEU A 477 -2.94 -23.50 26.27
CA LEU A 477 -3.21 -24.08 27.58
C LEU A 477 -4.43 -23.43 28.27
N ARG A 478 -4.56 -22.10 28.15
CA ARG A 478 -5.71 -21.36 28.68
C ARG A 478 -7.02 -21.75 27.99
N ASP A 479 -7.01 -21.85 26.66
CA ASP A 479 -8.20 -22.22 25.89
C ASP A 479 -8.56 -23.71 26.10
N GLU A 480 -7.58 -24.60 26.23
CA GLU A 480 -7.78 -26.01 26.53
C GLU A 480 -8.46 -26.20 27.89
N SER A 481 -8.03 -25.47 28.92
CA SER A 481 -8.70 -25.46 30.23
C SER A 481 -10.16 -25.02 30.09
N HIS A 482 -10.41 -23.91 29.38
CA HIS A 482 -11.76 -23.40 29.15
C HIS A 482 -12.67 -24.43 28.48
N TRP A 483 -12.20 -25.13 27.44
CA TRP A 483 -12.99 -26.16 26.76
C TRP A 483 -13.26 -27.39 27.64
N ARG A 484 -12.31 -27.78 28.48
CA ARG A 484 -12.50 -28.87 29.46
C ARG A 484 -13.51 -28.49 30.54
N ASP A 485 -13.50 -27.24 31.00
CA ASP A 485 -14.47 -26.72 31.96
C ASP A 485 -15.90 -26.72 31.38
N LEU A 486 -16.02 -26.56 30.06
CA LEU A 486 -17.27 -26.73 29.30
C LEU A 486 -17.63 -28.19 28.99
N GLY A 487 -16.85 -29.15 29.49
CA GLY A 487 -17.15 -30.57 29.41
C GLY A 487 -16.68 -31.28 28.13
N LEU A 488 -15.83 -30.65 27.31
CA LEU A 488 -15.22 -31.33 26.18
C LEU A 488 -14.17 -32.34 26.69
N ASP A 489 -14.08 -33.48 25.99
CA ASP A 489 -13.01 -34.43 26.29
C ASP A 489 -11.62 -33.81 26.01
N PRO A 490 -10.56 -34.32 26.66
CA PRO A 490 -9.23 -33.73 26.55
C PRO A 490 -8.69 -33.60 25.12
N GLU A 491 -9.00 -34.53 24.23
CA GLU A 491 -8.51 -34.51 22.84
C GLU A 491 -9.24 -33.44 22.02
N GLN A 492 -10.57 -33.38 22.12
CA GLN A 492 -11.38 -32.34 21.49
C GLN A 492 -11.06 -30.95 22.03
N ALA A 493 -10.90 -30.81 23.34
CA ALA A 493 -10.54 -29.57 24.00
C ALA A 493 -9.18 -29.06 23.49
N ARG A 494 -8.18 -29.94 23.43
CA ARG A 494 -6.85 -29.60 22.91
C ARG A 494 -6.93 -29.22 21.43
N ARG A 495 -7.65 -29.99 20.61
CA ARG A 495 -7.77 -29.68 19.18
C ARG A 495 -8.40 -28.31 18.95
N ARG A 496 -9.53 -28.01 19.62
CA ARG A 496 -10.17 -26.69 19.54
C ARG A 496 -9.30 -25.55 20.06
N ALA A 497 -8.54 -25.78 21.12
CA ALA A 497 -7.61 -24.78 21.65
C ALA A 497 -6.51 -24.39 20.66
N THR A 498 -6.14 -25.30 19.75
CA THR A 498 -5.14 -25.06 18.69
C THR A 498 -5.69 -24.39 17.43
N PHE A 499 -6.99 -24.09 17.34
CA PHE A 499 -7.51 -23.41 16.15
C PHE A 499 -6.94 -21.99 16.04
N ARG A 500 -6.25 -21.73 14.92
CA ARG A 500 -5.67 -20.42 14.58
C ARG A 500 -5.96 -19.96 13.15
N ILE A 501 -6.32 -20.86 12.26
CA ILE A 501 -6.60 -20.55 10.86
C ILE A 501 -8.11 -20.45 10.68
N PHE A 502 -8.56 -19.29 10.23
CA PHE A 502 -9.98 -18.97 10.11
C PHE A 502 -10.33 -18.45 8.71
N SER A 503 -11.52 -18.78 8.21
CA SER A 503 -12.01 -18.32 6.91
C SER A 503 -13.54 -18.21 6.84
N ALA A 504 -14.03 -17.92 5.64
CA ALA A 504 -15.42 -18.08 5.27
C ALA A 504 -15.88 -19.54 5.36
N PRO A 505 -17.20 -19.78 5.50
CA PRO A 505 -17.77 -21.13 5.39
C PRO A 505 -17.34 -21.82 4.09
N PRO A 506 -17.25 -23.16 4.06
CA PRO A 506 -16.99 -23.91 2.83
C PRO A 506 -17.94 -23.49 1.69
N GLY A 507 -17.39 -23.31 0.49
CA GLY A 507 -18.15 -22.85 -0.69
C GLY A 507 -18.50 -21.35 -0.70
N SER A 508 -18.12 -20.60 0.34
CA SER A 508 -18.32 -19.14 0.42
C SER A 508 -17.00 -18.36 0.34
N TYR A 509 -17.11 -17.06 0.03
CA TYR A 509 -15.99 -16.11 -0.13
C TYR A 509 -16.30 -14.79 0.58
N GLY A 510 -15.28 -13.94 0.73
CA GLY A 510 -15.43 -12.61 1.36
C GLY A 510 -15.57 -12.67 2.89
N THR A 511 -16.04 -11.56 3.46
CA THR A 511 -16.23 -11.36 4.91
C THR A 511 -17.61 -10.79 5.26
N GLY A 512 -18.48 -10.55 4.25
CA GLY A 512 -19.77 -9.88 4.41
C GLY A 512 -19.69 -8.37 4.70
N VAL A 513 -18.50 -7.83 4.99
CA VAL A 513 -18.31 -6.41 5.35
C VAL A 513 -18.48 -5.51 4.13
N SER A 514 -17.94 -5.89 2.98
CA SER A 514 -18.08 -5.17 1.71
C SER A 514 -19.54 -4.95 1.32
N GLU A 515 -20.34 -6.01 1.37
CA GLU A 515 -21.76 -6.01 1.04
C GLU A 515 -22.55 -5.09 2.00
N LEU A 516 -22.20 -5.14 3.28
CA LEU A 516 -22.80 -4.30 4.30
C LEU A 516 -22.45 -2.81 4.09
N VAL A 517 -21.20 -2.50 3.76
CA VAL A 517 -20.73 -1.15 3.44
C VAL A 517 -21.40 -0.60 2.18
N GLU A 518 -21.42 -1.39 1.10
CA GLU A 518 -21.99 -0.99 -0.20
C GLU A 518 -23.50 -0.77 -0.13
N SER A 519 -24.22 -1.64 0.59
CA SER A 519 -25.65 -1.49 0.82
C SER A 519 -26.00 -0.34 1.77
N LYS A 520 -25.02 0.19 2.51
CA LYS A 520 -25.19 1.21 3.57
C LYS A 520 -26.14 0.77 4.67
N ALA A 521 -26.34 -0.53 4.83
CA ALA A 521 -27.26 -1.11 5.81
C ALA A 521 -26.60 -1.29 7.19
N TRP A 522 -25.75 -0.35 7.59
CA TRP A 522 -25.04 -0.35 8.88
C TRP A 522 -25.09 1.05 9.51
N ARG A 523 -24.97 1.10 10.83
CA ARG A 523 -24.94 2.37 11.58
C ARG A 523 -23.67 2.55 12.39
N THR A 524 -23.04 1.46 12.82
CA THR A 524 -21.89 1.47 13.74
C THR A 524 -20.79 0.54 13.25
N SER A 525 -19.54 0.80 13.65
CA SER A 525 -18.41 -0.09 13.37
C SER A 525 -18.60 -1.48 13.99
N ASN A 526 -19.32 -1.58 15.12
CA ASN A 526 -19.58 -2.85 15.79
C ASN A 526 -20.43 -3.78 14.93
N GLU A 527 -21.38 -3.25 14.14
CA GLU A 527 -22.14 -4.06 13.17
C GLU A 527 -21.25 -4.64 12.07
N LEU A 528 -20.21 -3.90 11.65
CA LEU A 528 -19.20 -4.40 10.71
C LEU A 528 -18.36 -5.52 11.34
N GLY A 529 -17.95 -5.35 12.61
CA GLY A 529 -17.23 -6.37 13.37
C GLY A 529 -18.02 -7.66 13.57
N GLU A 530 -19.30 -7.56 13.95
CA GLU A 530 -20.17 -8.74 14.10
C GLU A 530 -20.43 -9.44 12.76
N MET A 531 -20.59 -8.68 11.67
CA MET A 531 -20.69 -9.27 10.33
C MET A 531 -19.41 -10.04 9.97
N TYR A 532 -18.25 -9.45 10.25
CA TYR A 532 -16.96 -10.09 10.03
C TYR A 532 -16.81 -11.39 10.82
N ILE A 533 -17.18 -11.40 12.11
CA ILE A 533 -17.15 -12.60 12.97
C ILE A 533 -18.04 -13.69 12.40
N ARG A 534 -19.28 -13.36 12.03
CA ARG A 534 -20.24 -14.31 11.46
C ARG A 534 -19.70 -14.98 10.20
N TRP A 535 -19.02 -14.23 9.34
CA TRP A 535 -18.49 -14.74 8.08
C TRP A 535 -17.05 -15.24 8.15
N SER A 536 -16.36 -15.13 9.29
CA SER A 536 -14.95 -15.52 9.40
C SER A 536 -14.68 -16.55 10.50
N SER A 537 -15.68 -16.98 11.26
CA SER A 537 -15.54 -17.87 12.41
C SER A 537 -15.49 -19.37 12.05
N HIS A 538 -15.03 -19.73 10.85
CA HIS A 538 -14.91 -21.14 10.45
C HIS A 538 -13.44 -21.55 10.50
N ALA A 539 -13.13 -22.55 11.33
CA ALA A 539 -11.77 -23.05 11.53
C ALA A 539 -11.33 -23.98 10.40
N TYR A 540 -10.06 -23.92 10.05
CA TYR A 540 -9.42 -24.78 9.06
C TYR A 540 -8.10 -25.33 9.59
N GLY A 541 -7.72 -26.53 9.18
CA GLY A 541 -6.50 -27.20 9.61
C GLY A 541 -6.54 -28.69 9.30
N ARG A 542 -5.54 -29.43 9.76
CA ARG A 542 -5.52 -30.87 9.56
C ARG A 542 -6.71 -31.50 10.27
N GLY A 543 -7.50 -32.27 9.50
CA GLY A 543 -8.73 -32.90 9.98
C GLY A 543 -9.90 -31.95 10.23
N VAL A 544 -9.78 -30.65 9.89
CA VAL A 544 -10.81 -29.63 10.14
C VAL A 544 -11.03 -28.80 8.88
N PHE A 545 -12.25 -28.85 8.33
CA PHE A 545 -12.59 -28.17 7.08
C PHE A 545 -13.83 -27.30 7.24
N GLY A 546 -13.63 -26.09 7.75
CA GLY A 546 -14.70 -25.11 7.94
C GLY A 546 -15.62 -25.43 9.10
N GLU A 547 -15.10 -25.96 10.21
CA GLU A 547 -15.88 -26.14 11.44
C GLU A 547 -16.25 -24.79 12.03
N GLU A 548 -17.53 -24.54 12.29
CA GLU A 548 -17.99 -23.31 12.91
C GLU A 548 -17.46 -23.22 14.37
N ALA A 549 -16.73 -22.15 14.67
CA ALA A 549 -16.00 -21.95 15.91
C ALA A 549 -16.12 -20.50 16.41
N VAL A 550 -17.35 -19.97 16.48
CA VAL A 550 -17.64 -18.56 16.85
C VAL A 550 -17.01 -18.17 18.18
N GLU A 551 -17.21 -18.98 19.23
CA GLU A 551 -16.67 -18.68 20.56
C GLU A 551 -15.13 -18.72 20.55
N GLY A 552 -14.54 -19.74 19.92
CA GLY A 552 -13.08 -19.83 19.77
C GLY A 552 -12.50 -18.64 19.01
N PHE A 553 -13.16 -18.22 17.93
CA PHE A 553 -12.74 -17.05 17.15
C PHE A 553 -12.83 -15.76 17.97
N ARG A 554 -13.91 -15.55 18.73
CA ARG A 554 -14.03 -14.40 19.64
C ARG A 554 -12.95 -14.36 20.71
N ARG A 555 -12.58 -15.51 21.29
CA ARG A 555 -11.48 -15.59 22.28
C ARG A 555 -10.14 -15.19 21.68
N VAL A 556 -9.88 -15.64 20.45
CA VAL A 556 -8.65 -15.30 19.71
C VAL A 556 -8.62 -13.81 19.35
N LEU A 557 -9.73 -13.25 18.87
CA LEU A 557 -9.86 -11.82 18.59
C LEU A 557 -9.65 -10.96 19.85
N GLY A 558 -10.25 -11.35 20.98
CA GLY A 558 -10.21 -10.58 22.22
C GLY A 558 -8.84 -10.47 22.89
N ARG A 559 -7.83 -11.21 22.42
CA ARG A 559 -6.44 -11.10 22.88
C ARG A 559 -5.48 -10.58 21.81
N MET A 560 -5.99 -10.24 20.62
CA MET A 560 -5.17 -9.81 19.49
C MET A 560 -4.67 -8.39 19.71
N GLU A 561 -3.36 -8.17 19.61
CA GLU A 561 -2.74 -6.87 19.88
C GLU A 561 -2.34 -6.15 18.60
N VAL A 562 -2.10 -6.89 17.53
CA VAL A 562 -1.68 -6.36 16.23
C VAL A 562 -2.48 -7.03 15.12
N THR A 563 -2.88 -6.25 14.12
CA THR A 563 -3.47 -6.76 12.88
C THR A 563 -2.65 -6.29 11.69
N ILE A 564 -2.30 -7.20 10.78
CA ILE A 564 -1.50 -6.88 9.59
C ILE A 564 -2.10 -7.44 8.30
N LYS A 565 -1.83 -6.70 7.22
CA LYS A 565 -1.99 -7.14 5.83
C LYS A 565 -0.79 -6.62 5.05
N ASN A 566 -0.03 -7.51 4.43
CA ASN A 566 1.09 -7.11 3.57
C ASN A 566 0.60 -6.66 2.19
N GLU A 567 1.23 -5.62 1.65
CA GLU A 567 1.03 -5.20 0.26
C GLU A 567 2.18 -5.73 -0.60
N ASP A 568 1.86 -6.65 -1.50
CA ASP A 568 2.86 -7.34 -2.30
C ASP A 568 3.08 -6.69 -3.66
N SER A 569 2.27 -5.74 -4.12
CA SER A 569 2.47 -5.12 -5.44
C SER A 569 2.29 -3.61 -5.35
N ARG A 570 2.96 -2.88 -6.24
CA ARG A 570 2.75 -1.44 -6.45
C ARG A 570 1.76 -1.16 -7.60
N GLU A 571 1.32 -2.20 -8.30
CA GLU A 571 0.30 -2.09 -9.37
C GLU A 571 -1.10 -1.82 -8.81
N LYS A 572 -1.29 -2.05 -7.51
CA LYS A 572 -2.53 -1.82 -6.78
C LYS A 572 -2.21 -1.44 -5.34
N ASP A 573 -3.05 -0.63 -4.72
CA ASP A 573 -2.94 -0.23 -3.32
C ASP A 573 -4.25 -0.51 -2.55
N MET A 574 -4.25 -0.23 -1.24
CA MET A 574 -5.42 -0.45 -0.38
C MET A 574 -6.71 0.29 -0.81
N MET A 575 -6.60 1.36 -1.60
CA MET A 575 -7.74 2.14 -2.09
C MET A 575 -8.30 1.60 -3.41
N THR A 576 -7.55 0.75 -4.12
CA THR A 576 -7.97 0.18 -5.40
C THR A 576 -8.94 -1.01 -5.28
N CYS A 577 -9.07 -1.62 -4.10
CA CYS A 577 -9.77 -2.89 -3.94
C CYS A 577 -10.52 -2.96 -2.60
N THR A 578 -11.80 -3.33 -2.65
CA THR A 578 -12.68 -3.46 -1.48
C THR A 578 -12.20 -4.53 -0.50
N ASP A 579 -11.47 -5.55 -0.98
CA ASP A 579 -10.97 -6.63 -0.14
C ASP A 579 -10.09 -6.14 1.01
N PHE A 580 -9.33 -5.05 0.83
CA PHE A 580 -8.46 -4.53 1.89
C PHE A 580 -9.25 -4.09 3.11
N TYR A 581 -10.21 -3.17 2.95
CA TYR A 581 -11.02 -2.74 4.09
C TYR A 581 -11.96 -3.87 4.56
N SER A 582 -12.45 -4.71 3.65
CA SER A 582 -13.39 -5.79 3.96
C SER A 582 -12.74 -6.87 4.83
N HIS A 583 -11.47 -7.21 4.56
CA HIS A 583 -10.70 -8.18 5.35
C HIS A 583 -9.95 -7.53 6.52
N HIS A 584 -9.07 -6.57 6.26
CA HIS A 584 -8.21 -5.99 7.31
C HIS A 584 -8.97 -4.99 8.18
N GLY A 585 -9.73 -4.08 7.56
CA GLY A 585 -10.63 -3.18 8.32
C GLY A 585 -11.73 -3.93 9.07
N GLY A 586 -12.28 -4.99 8.47
CA GLY A 586 -13.21 -5.91 9.13
C GLY A 586 -12.59 -6.61 10.34
N LEU A 587 -11.35 -7.11 10.21
CA LEU A 587 -10.61 -7.69 11.33
C LEU A 587 -10.40 -6.66 12.45
N ILE A 588 -9.94 -5.45 12.13
CA ILE A 588 -9.76 -4.35 13.10
C ILE A 588 -11.08 -4.05 13.82
N SER A 589 -12.19 -4.00 13.09
CA SER A 589 -13.53 -3.74 13.65
C SER A 589 -14.06 -4.87 14.52
N ALA A 590 -13.59 -6.10 14.32
CA ALA A 590 -13.96 -7.27 15.11
C ALA A 590 -13.09 -7.45 16.37
N VAL A 591 -11.86 -6.90 16.37
CA VAL A 591 -10.96 -6.86 17.54
C VAL A 591 -11.35 -5.74 18.50
N ARG A 592 -11.75 -4.57 17.97
CA ARG A 592 -12.31 -3.46 18.74
C ARG A 592 -13.70 -3.79 19.26
#